data_AF-A0A367RAN2-F1
#
_entry.id   AF-A0A367RAN2-F1
#
_cell.length_a   1.000
_cell.length_b   1.000
_cell.length_c   1.000
_cell.angle_alpha   90.00
_cell.angle_beta   90.00
_cell.angle_gamma   90.00
#
_symmetry.space_group_name_H-M   'P 1'
#
loop_
_entity.id
_entity.type
_entity.pdbx_description
1 polymer ?
#
loop_
_entity_poly.entity_id
_entity_poly.type
_entity_poly.pdbx_seq_one_letter_code
_entity_poly.pdbx_strand_id
1 'polypeptide(L)'
;IFLIALAMTSAWLYGQRTKFQKQESYICRTQEKSRASKRHSNFWIGLYGQNWIVAWNECQAWVEELVSSIRNKQSFYLRGLRAMKLIQQAL
;
A
#
# COMPACT_ATOMS: atom_id res chain seq x y z
N ILE A 1 25.12 -9.74 4.42
CA ILE A 1 24.65 -9.89 3.01
C ILE A 1 23.38 -10.74 2.93
N PHE A 2 23.33 -11.94 3.49
CA PHE A 2 22.13 -12.81 3.48
C PHE A 2 20.85 -12.14 4.03
N LEU A 3 20.93 -11.45 5.17
CA LEU A 3 19.77 -10.75 5.75
C LEU A 3 19.20 -9.68 4.80
N ILE A 4 20.08 -8.95 4.10
CA ILE A 4 19.66 -7.94 3.13
C ILE A 4 18.95 -8.62 1.95
N ALA A 5 19.50 -9.73 1.45
CA ALA A 5 18.85 -10.50 0.38
C ALA A 5 17.46 -10.99 0.80
N LEU A 6 17.32 -11.54 2.01
CA LEU A 6 16.03 -11.99 2.54
C LEU A 6 15.02 -10.84 2.66
N ALA A 7 15.44 -9.69 3.16
CA ALA A 7 14.59 -8.50 3.26
C ALA A 7 14.16 -7.96 1.88
N MET A 8 15.06 -7.96 0.91
CA MET A 8 14.75 -7.55 -0.47
C MET A 8 13.78 -8.52 -1.15
N THR A 9 13.98 -9.83 -0.94
CA THR A 9 13.10 -10.87 -1.48
C THR A 9 11.72 -10.83 -0.83
N SER A 10 11.62 -10.63 0.50
CA SER A 10 10.33 -10.52 1.17
C SER A 10 9.54 -9.30 0.66
N ALA A 11 10.16 -8.12 0.60
CA ALA A 11 9.57 -6.93 0.03
C ALA A 11 9.10 -7.13 -1.43
N TRP A 12 9.88 -7.85 -2.23
CA TRP A 12 9.49 -8.19 -3.60
C TRP A 12 8.25 -9.11 -3.66
N LEU A 13 8.21 -10.15 -2.81
CA LEU A 13 7.07 -11.08 -2.71
C LEU A 13 5.80 -10.35 -2.27
N TYR A 14 5.90 -9.44 -1.30
CA TYR A 14 4.80 -8.63 -0.82
C TYR A 14 4.23 -7.76 -1.92
N GLY A 15 5.07 -7.04 -2.66
CA GLY A 15 4.57 -6.22 -3.77
C GLY A 15 3.97 -7.03 -4.92
N GLN A 16 4.42 -8.28 -5.13
CA GLN A 16 3.76 -9.19 -6.08
C GLN A 16 2.36 -9.57 -5.61
N ARG A 17 2.20 -9.95 -4.33
CA ARG A 17 0.90 -10.30 -3.75
C ARG A 17 -0.07 -9.11 -3.77
N THR A 18 0.40 -7.92 -3.43
CA THR A 18 -0.41 -6.70 -3.47
C THR A 18 -0.95 -6.39 -4.87
N LYS A 19 -0.10 -6.57 -5.91
CA LYS A 19 -0.54 -6.46 -7.30
C LYS A 19 -1.58 -7.52 -7.67
N PHE A 20 -1.40 -8.76 -7.20
CA PHE A 20 -2.37 -9.82 -7.43
C PHE A 20 -3.74 -9.50 -6.80
N GLN A 21 -3.74 -8.87 -5.62
CA GLN A 21 -4.95 -8.41 -4.93
C GLN A 21 -5.56 -7.11 -5.51
N LYS A 22 -4.95 -6.52 -6.55
CA LYS A 22 -5.37 -5.25 -7.18
C LYS A 22 -5.43 -4.06 -6.22
N GLN A 23 -4.57 -4.05 -5.21
CA GLN A 23 -4.49 -2.95 -4.22
C GLN A 23 -3.35 -1.97 -4.50
N GLU A 24 -2.61 -2.14 -5.61
CA GLU A 24 -1.46 -1.30 -5.93
C GLU A 24 -1.81 0.18 -6.13
N SER A 25 -3.06 0.49 -6.47
CA SER A 25 -3.55 1.87 -6.66
C SER A 25 -3.62 2.69 -5.37
N TYR A 26 -3.68 2.02 -4.21
CA TYR A 26 -3.66 2.68 -2.90
C TYR A 26 -2.24 3.00 -2.44
N ILE A 27 -1.24 2.30 -2.96
CA ILE A 27 0.17 2.47 -2.59
C ILE A 27 0.92 3.34 -3.60
N CYS A 28 0.62 3.14 -4.89
CA CYS A 28 1.41 3.67 -5.98
C CYS A 28 0.52 4.13 -7.13
N ARG A 29 1.08 5.00 -7.98
CA ARG A 29 0.36 5.43 -9.17
C ARG A 29 0.29 4.27 -10.18
N THR A 30 -0.92 4.01 -10.66
CA THR A 30 -1.18 3.00 -11.70
C THR A 30 -0.33 3.26 -12.94
N GLN A 31 0.07 2.17 -13.61
CA GLN A 31 0.81 2.25 -14.85
C GLN A 31 -0.02 2.94 -15.95
N GLU A 32 0.62 3.86 -16.66
CA GLU A 32 0.04 4.55 -17.81
C GLU A 32 -0.09 3.58 -18.99
N LYS A 33 -1.21 3.63 -19.71
CA LYS A 33 -1.50 2.72 -20.83
C LYS A 33 -0.44 2.78 -21.94
N SER A 34 0.19 3.94 -22.15
CA SER A 34 1.20 4.17 -23.18
C SER A 34 2.61 3.69 -22.81
N ARG A 35 2.83 3.24 -21.56
CA ARG A 35 4.17 2.93 -21.07
C ARG A 35 4.53 1.46 -21.29
N ALA A 36 5.60 1.21 -22.03
CA ALA A 36 6.14 -0.13 -22.27
C ALA A 36 6.82 -0.75 -21.03
N SER A 37 7.43 0.07 -20.16
CA SER A 37 8.10 -0.39 -18.94
C SER A 37 7.22 -0.25 -17.69
N LYS A 38 7.41 -1.16 -16.72
CA LYS A 38 6.76 -1.06 -15.42
C LYS A 38 7.19 0.24 -14.73
N ARG A 39 6.22 1.03 -14.25
CA ARG A 39 6.50 2.26 -13.48
C ARG A 39 7.12 1.96 -12.12
N HIS A 40 6.61 0.95 -11.43
CA HIS A 40 7.05 0.53 -10.11
C HIS A 40 7.36 -0.96 -10.10
N SER A 41 8.54 -1.31 -9.57
CA SER A 41 8.95 -2.69 -9.33
C SER A 41 8.11 -3.30 -8.20
N ASN A 42 8.03 -4.63 -8.15
CA ASN A 42 7.31 -5.29 -7.05
C ASN A 42 8.02 -5.01 -5.71
N PHE A 43 9.35 -4.97 -5.69
CA PHE A 43 10.11 -4.53 -4.52
C PHE A 43 9.66 -3.17 -4.01
N TRP A 44 9.57 -2.16 -4.91
CA TRP A 44 9.15 -0.82 -4.53
C TRP A 44 7.74 -0.83 -3.93
N ILE A 45 6.80 -1.57 -4.53
CA ILE A 45 5.41 -1.66 -4.05
C ILE A 45 5.31 -2.31 -2.68
N GLY A 46 6.06 -3.39 -2.43
CA GLY A 46 6.04 -4.05 -1.12
C GLY A 46 6.64 -3.16 -0.03
N LEU A 47 7.78 -2.51 -0.31
CA LEU A 47 8.42 -1.59 0.62
C LEU A 47 7.51 -0.39 0.94
N TYR A 48 6.91 0.22 -0.08
CA TYR A 48 6.01 1.36 0.12
C TYR A 48 4.70 0.96 0.83
N GLY A 49 4.22 -0.27 0.62
CA GLY A 49 3.09 -0.81 1.37
C GLY A 49 3.36 -0.90 2.86
N GLN A 50 4.57 -1.31 3.26
CA GLN A 50 5.00 -1.30 4.66
C GLN A 50 5.06 0.13 5.21
N ASN A 51 5.67 1.06 4.47
CA ASN A 51 5.73 2.47 4.88
C ASN A 51 4.35 3.08 5.06
N TRP A 52 3.38 2.73 4.20
CA TRP A 52 2.02 3.22 4.32
C TRP A 52 1.35 2.76 5.62
N ILE A 53 1.52 1.49 6.01
CA ILE A 53 0.98 0.95 7.27
C ILE A 53 1.61 1.66 8.48
N VAL A 54 2.94 1.86 8.46
CA VAL A 54 3.63 2.58 9.54
C VAL A 54 3.11 4.02 9.64
N ALA A 55 3.09 4.75 8.52
CA ALA A 55 2.59 6.12 8.50
C ALA A 55 1.13 6.21 8.96
N TRP A 56 0.30 5.23 8.59
CA TRP A 56 -1.09 5.15 9.03
C TRP A 56 -1.20 5.05 10.55
N ASN A 57 -0.46 4.13 11.19
CA ASN A 57 -0.50 3.95 12.64
C ASN A 57 -0.12 5.22 13.41
N GLU A 58 0.84 5.99 12.88
CA GLU A 58 1.29 7.25 13.50
C GLU A 58 0.24 8.38 13.41
N CYS A 59 -0.57 8.41 12.34
CA CYS A 59 -1.53 9.51 12.10
C CYS A 59 -3.01 9.12 12.22
N GLN A 60 -3.31 7.86 12.56
CA GLN A 60 -4.66 7.31 12.58
C GLN A 60 -5.64 8.18 13.37
N ALA A 61 -5.27 8.58 14.59
CA ALA A 61 -6.16 9.36 15.46
C ALA A 61 -6.63 10.67 14.81
N TRP A 62 -5.70 11.42 14.21
CA TRP A 62 -6.02 12.68 13.54
C TRP A 62 -6.83 12.48 12.26
N VAL A 63 -6.54 11.41 11.50
CA VAL A 63 -7.31 11.11 10.29
C VAL A 63 -8.73 10.68 10.64
N GLU A 64 -8.92 9.89 11.69
CA GLU A 64 -10.25 9.48 12.16
C GLU A 64 -11.07 10.67 12.66
N GLU A 65 -10.45 11.59 13.41
CA GLU A 65 -11.08 12.86 13.81
C GLU A 65 -11.51 13.68 12.59
N LEU A 66 -10.60 13.87 11.63
CA LEU A 66 -10.88 14.60 10.38
C LEU A 66 -12.03 13.96 9.59
N VAL A 67 -11.99 12.64 9.38
CA VAL A 67 -13.02 11.93 8.62
C VAL A 67 -14.36 11.95 9.33
N SER A 68 -14.38 11.93 10.67
CA SER A 68 -15.61 12.06 11.46
C SER A 68 -16.29 13.41 11.24
N SER A 69 -15.52 14.48 11.04
CA SER A 69 -16.03 15.81 10.73
C SER A 69 -16.51 15.97 9.28
N ILE A 70 -16.04 15.10 8.36
CA ILE A 70 -16.33 15.17 6.92
C ILE A 70 -17.01 13.88 6.45
N ARG A 71 -18.32 13.78 6.71
CA ARG A 71 -19.13 12.59 6.44
C ARG A 71 -19.08 12.10 4.98
N ASN A 72 -18.92 13.00 4.01
CA ASN A 72 -18.83 12.63 2.59
C ASN A 72 -17.52 11.91 2.23
N LYS A 73 -16.48 11.97 3.07
CA LYS A 73 -15.20 11.26 2.87
C LYS A 73 -15.16 9.90 3.55
N GLN A 74 -16.10 9.60 4.45
CA GLN A 74 -16.11 8.38 5.25
C GLN A 74 -16.11 7.10 4.40
N SER A 75 -16.87 7.07 3.30
CA SER A 75 -16.90 5.91 2.39
C SER A 75 -15.56 5.65 1.69
N PHE A 76 -14.85 6.71 1.28
CA PHE A 76 -13.52 6.62 0.68
C PHE A 76 -12.49 6.14 1.69
N TYR A 77 -12.57 6.66 2.91
CA TYR A 77 -11.73 6.25 4.02
C TYR A 77 -11.88 4.76 4.36
N LEU A 78 -13.13 4.27 4.51
CA LEU A 78 -13.40 2.84 4.76
C LEU A 78 -12.88 1.92 3.65
N ARG A 79 -12.95 2.38 2.39
CA ARG A 79 -12.33 1.65 1.26
C ARG A 79 -10.81 1.60 1.39
N GLY A 80 -10.17 2.68 1.82
CA GLY A 80 -8.74 2.73 2.13
C GLY A 80 -8.36 1.77 3.25
N LEU A 81 -9.10 1.75 4.35
CA LEU A 81 -8.87 0.81 5.46
C LEU A 81 -9.00 -0.65 5.02
N ARG A 82 -10.00 -0.95 4.17
CA ARG A 82 -10.15 -2.30 3.60
C ARG A 82 -8.95 -2.68 2.73
N ALA A 83 -8.48 -1.77 1.88
CA ALA A 83 -7.30 -2.00 1.05
C ALA A 83 -6.05 -2.25 1.90
N MET A 84 -5.84 -1.42 2.93
CA MET A 84 -4.72 -1.57 3.86
C MET A 84 -4.76 -2.91 4.60
N LYS A 85 -5.94 -3.36 5.06
CA LYS A 85 -6.11 -4.69 5.68
C LYS A 85 -5.72 -5.81 4.73
N LEU A 86 -6.08 -5.72 3.45
CA LEU A 86 -5.70 -6.71 2.43
C LEU A 86 -4.19 -6.73 2.20
N ILE A 87 -3.55 -5.55 2.15
CA ILE A 87 -2.10 -5.40 2.03
C ILE A 87 -1.38 -5.97 3.26
N GLN A 88 -1.91 -5.75 4.46
CA GLN A 88 -1.36 -6.31 5.69
C GLN A 88 -1.50 -7.84 5.75
N GLN A 89 -2.55 -8.42 5.17
CA GLN A 89 -2.67 -9.87 5.01
C GLN A 89 -1.72 -10.44 3.93
N ALA A 90 -1.23 -9.60 3.03
CA ALA A 90 -0.28 -9.99 1.99
C ALA A 90 1.18 -10.03 2.49
N LEU A 91 1.48 -9.24 3.53
CA LEU A 91 2.71 -9.21 4.32
C LEU A 91 2.91 -10.51 5.13
#